data_AF-A0A9E6F122-F1
#
_entry.id   AF-A0A9E6F122-F1
#
_cell.length_a   1.000
_cell.length_b   1.000
_cell.length_c   1.000
_cell.angle_alpha   90.00
_cell.angle_beta   90.00
_cell.angle_gamma   90.00
#
_symmetry.space_group_name_H-M   'P 1'
#
loop_
_entity.id
_entity.type
_entity.pdbx_description
1 polymer ?
#
loop_
_entity_poly.entity_id
_entity_poly.type
_entity_poly.pdbx_seq_one_letter_code
_entity_poly.pdbx_strand_id
1 'polypeptide(L)'
;MSKKISNKIKKIFVLDTSVILHNHNSINSFEDNDVAIPITVLEELDNFKKGNDTINFEAREFIRIIDKLSINSTLQDWVKLEEADGRFKVIMNENGRGAKTDAIRVFNEKKADHRILNAALTLSEENPDKKIILVSKDVNLRLKAKSLNLTAEDFEAGRIKDLDQLYTGKTVISGIDGELVDKIYREGSCGPEEIGVKDPIPNHYFILKNDKTSILTFYNALTNRIERIEKRSAYRITPRNAEQVFALHAILNPNVKLVTLQGIAGTGKTLLALAGSLEMKRDFKQIYLARPIVPLSNKDIGYLPGDIKSKLNPYMEPLWDNLKMIQNQFGEKDKESKHITELVESEKLVITPLAYIRGRSLSNICFIVDEAQNLTPHEVKTIITRAGENTKIIFTGDIYQIDTPYLDSHSNGLSHLIDKIKHHPIYAHIRLEKGERSELANLANTLL
;
A
#
# COMPACT_ATOMS: atom_id res chain seq x y z
N MET A 1 43.39 -9.44 8.46
CA MET A 1 43.48 -8.14 9.16
C MET A 1 43.65 -7.10 8.07
N SER A 2 42.76 -6.16 7.81
CA SER A 2 42.22 -5.12 8.70
C SER A 2 40.81 -4.70 8.23
N LYS A 3 39.79 -4.81 9.10
CA LYS A 3 38.50 -4.13 8.90
C LYS A 3 38.76 -2.62 8.96
N LYS A 4 38.48 -1.90 7.88
CA LYS A 4 38.30 -0.44 7.91
C LYS A 4 37.13 -0.17 8.87
N ILE A 5 37.45 0.28 10.08
CA ILE A 5 36.46 0.85 10.99
C ILE A 5 36.15 2.22 10.40
N SER A 6 35.04 2.36 9.68
CA SER A 6 34.48 3.69 9.45
C SER A 6 34.04 4.20 10.82
N ASN A 7 34.60 5.33 11.26
CA ASN A 7 34.08 6.06 12.41
C ASN A 7 32.69 6.62 12.05
N LYS A 8 31.66 5.76 12.09
CA LYS A 8 30.27 6.19 11.95
C LYS A 8 29.94 6.95 13.24
N ILE A 9 29.80 8.28 13.15
CA ILE A 9 29.35 9.11 14.28
C ILE A 9 27.99 8.58 14.72
N LYS A 10 27.91 8.11 15.97
CA LYS A 10 26.67 7.55 16.53
C LYS A 10 25.63 8.66 16.64
N LYS A 11 24.42 8.42 16.12
CA LYS A 11 23.32 9.39 16.12
C LYS A 11 22.36 9.09 17.27
N ILE A 12 21.67 10.14 17.72
CA ILE A 12 20.48 10.01 18.57
C ILE A 12 19.31 10.66 17.85
N PHE A 13 18.25 9.89 17.63
CA PHE A 13 17.01 10.38 17.03
C PHE A 13 16.01 10.75 18.13
N VAL A 14 15.45 11.95 18.06
CA VAL A 14 14.40 12.42 18.99
C VAL A 14 13.09 12.41 18.24
N LEU A 15 12.11 11.62 18.68
CA LEU A 15 10.83 11.49 17.99
C LEU A 15 9.76 12.37 18.64
N ASP A 16 8.88 12.92 17.82
CA ASP A 16 7.66 13.59 18.28
C ASP A 16 6.44 12.64 18.26
N THR A 17 5.31 13.15 18.73
CA THR A 17 4.04 12.41 18.75
C THR A 17 3.56 12.03 17.35
N SER A 18 3.79 12.88 16.34
CA SER A 18 3.34 12.63 14.97
C SER A 18 3.99 11.37 14.35
N VAL A 19 5.25 11.11 14.69
CA VAL A 19 5.96 9.88 14.26
C VAL A 19 5.35 8.64 14.92
N ILE A 20 5.07 8.72 16.22
CA ILE A 20 4.49 7.59 16.96
C ILE A 20 3.07 7.27 16.47
N LEU A 21 2.24 8.30 16.26
CA LEU A 21 0.87 8.14 15.76
C LEU A 21 0.82 7.60 14.33
N HIS A 22 1.91 7.72 13.57
CA HIS A 22 2.02 7.12 12.25
C HIS A 22 2.53 5.67 12.29
N ASN A 23 3.43 5.34 13.21
CA ASN A 23 3.96 4.00 13.37
C ASN A 23 4.40 3.77 14.83
N HIS A 24 3.67 2.92 15.55
CA HIS A 24 3.96 2.52 16.92
C HIS A 24 5.27 1.74 17.05
N ASN A 25 5.79 1.16 15.96
CA ASN A 25 7.10 0.51 15.96
C ASN A 25 8.24 1.44 15.50
N SER A 26 7.98 2.76 15.44
CA SER A 26 8.95 3.75 14.95
C SER A 26 10.28 3.75 15.72
N ILE A 27 10.28 3.46 17.03
CA ILE A 27 11.50 3.41 17.85
C ILE A 27 12.49 2.32 17.38
N ASN A 28 12.02 1.30 16.66
CA ASN A 28 12.85 0.22 16.11
C ASN A 28 13.32 0.50 14.67
N SER A 29 13.02 1.68 14.10
CA SER A 29 13.26 1.97 12.67
C SER A 29 14.61 2.64 12.38
N PHE A 30 15.51 2.73 13.36
CA PHE A 30 16.74 3.55 13.29
C PHE A 30 18.06 2.74 13.33
N GLU A 31 18.01 1.48 12.89
CA GLU A 31 19.16 0.57 12.80
C GLU A 31 19.93 0.45 14.13
N ASP A 32 21.20 0.86 14.14
CA ASP A 32 22.16 0.81 15.25
C ASP A 32 22.18 2.08 16.12
N ASN A 33 21.30 3.05 15.83
CA ASN A 33 21.29 4.36 16.47
C ASN A 33 20.38 4.38 17.70
N ASP A 34 20.70 5.27 18.64
CA ASP A 34 19.88 5.43 19.85
C ASP A 34 18.66 6.32 19.54
N VAL A 35 17.53 6.09 20.23
CA VAL A 35 16.25 6.78 20.03
C VAL A 35 15.75 7.32 21.36
N ALA A 36 15.28 8.56 21.37
CA ALA A 36 14.71 9.18 22.55
C ALA A 36 13.35 9.80 22.26
N ILE A 37 12.47 9.83 23.26
CA ILE A 37 11.21 10.58 23.21
C ILE A 37 11.12 11.54 24.40
N PRO A 38 10.63 12.77 24.21
CA PRO A 38 10.27 13.65 25.32
C PRO A 38 9.07 13.10 26.12
N ILE A 39 9.01 13.37 27.41
CA ILE A 39 7.88 12.95 28.26
C ILE A 39 6.55 13.55 27.78
N THR A 40 6.57 14.76 27.20
CA THR A 40 5.41 15.39 26.56
C THR A 40 4.80 14.51 25.47
N VAL A 41 5.59 13.69 24.76
CA VAL A 41 5.04 12.77 23.76
C VAL A 41 4.13 11.73 24.41
N LEU A 42 4.52 11.19 25.58
CA LEU A 42 3.67 10.27 26.33
C LEU A 42 2.40 10.95 26.85
N GLU A 43 2.50 12.20 27.31
CA GLU A 43 1.33 13.00 27.72
C GLU A 43 0.36 13.25 26.56
N GLU A 44 0.87 13.51 25.35
CA GLU A 44 0.03 13.72 24.18
C GLU A 44 -0.64 12.42 23.72
N LEU A 45 0.08 11.30 23.68
CA LEU A 45 -0.44 9.98 23.29
C LEU A 45 -1.61 9.52 24.18
N ASP A 46 -1.64 9.93 25.44
CA ASP A 46 -2.77 9.66 26.35
C ASP A 46 -4.10 10.22 25.82
N ASN A 47 -4.06 11.38 25.18
CA ASN A 47 -5.25 11.99 24.57
C ASN A 47 -5.72 11.22 23.33
N PHE A 48 -4.81 10.53 22.65
CA PHE A 48 -5.09 9.74 21.45
C PHE A 48 -5.53 8.30 21.75
N LYS A 49 -5.59 7.84 23.00
CA LYS A 49 -6.01 6.45 23.30
C LYS A 49 -7.50 6.17 23.06
N LYS A 50 -8.34 7.21 23.04
CA LYS A 50 -9.80 7.10 22.92
C LYS A 50 -10.24 7.26 21.47
N GLY A 51 -10.90 6.24 20.93
CA GLY A 51 -11.40 6.22 19.56
C GLY A 51 -11.07 4.91 18.82
N ASN A 52 -11.61 4.78 17.63
CA ASN A 52 -11.49 3.57 16.78
C ASN A 52 -10.65 3.79 15.52
N ASP A 53 -10.02 4.96 15.38
CA ASP A 53 -9.20 5.30 14.22
C ASP A 53 -7.79 4.71 14.36
N THR A 54 -7.06 4.67 13.24
CA THR A 54 -5.69 4.15 13.16
C THR A 54 -4.78 4.85 14.17
N ILE A 55 -4.86 6.18 14.28
CA ILE A 55 -4.06 6.96 15.25
C ILE A 55 -4.29 6.50 16.70
N ASN A 56 -5.51 6.06 17.03
CA ASN A 56 -5.80 5.57 18.37
C ASN A 56 -5.22 4.18 18.62
N PHE A 57 -5.22 3.34 17.57
CA PHE A 57 -4.56 2.05 17.62
C PHE A 57 -3.05 2.21 17.78
N GLU A 58 -2.40 3.05 16.95
CA GLU A 58 -0.97 3.32 17.03
C GLU A 58 -0.56 3.85 18.41
N ALA A 59 -1.32 4.80 18.97
CA ALA A 59 -1.09 5.29 20.34
C ALA A 59 -1.17 4.17 21.39
N ARG A 60 -2.17 3.28 21.30
CA ARG A 60 -2.33 2.16 22.26
C ARG A 60 -1.22 1.13 22.14
N GLU A 61 -0.84 0.74 20.93
CA GLU A 61 0.24 -0.23 20.73
C GLU A 61 1.59 0.33 21.18
N PHE A 62 1.87 1.61 20.91
CA PHE A 62 3.10 2.24 21.39
C PHE A 62 3.19 2.19 22.91
N ILE A 63 2.11 2.53 23.60
CA ILE A 63 2.06 2.53 25.07
C ILE A 63 2.27 1.12 25.62
N ARG A 64 1.78 0.08 24.94
CA ARG A 64 2.08 -1.32 25.31
C ARG A 64 3.56 -1.68 25.12
N ILE A 65 4.21 -1.16 24.08
CA ILE A 65 5.66 -1.35 23.87
C ILE A 65 6.44 -0.69 25.01
N ILE A 66 6.10 0.55 25.35
CA ILE A 66 6.75 1.28 26.44
C ILE A 66 6.51 0.62 27.80
N ASP A 67 5.29 0.16 28.06
CA ASP A 67 4.93 -0.57 29.28
C ASP A 67 5.82 -1.81 29.45
N LYS A 68 5.99 -2.61 28.40
CA LYS A 68 6.90 -3.77 28.39
C LYS A 68 8.36 -3.39 28.67
N LEU A 69 8.87 -2.33 28.05
CA LEU A 69 10.24 -1.84 28.29
C LEU A 69 10.44 -1.34 29.73
N SER A 70 9.38 -0.87 30.38
CA SER A 70 9.44 -0.34 31.75
C SER A 70 9.48 -1.41 32.84
N ILE A 71 9.15 -2.67 32.54
CA ILE A 71 9.03 -3.76 33.53
C ILE A 71 10.35 -3.99 34.29
N ASN A 72 11.50 -3.91 33.61
CA ASN A 72 12.80 -4.28 34.16
C ASN A 72 13.81 -3.13 34.22
N SER A 73 13.42 -1.92 33.83
CA SER A 73 14.33 -0.77 33.76
C SER A 73 13.62 0.57 33.86
N THR A 74 14.30 1.54 34.47
CA THR A 74 13.91 2.95 34.45
C THR A 74 14.06 3.49 33.02
N LEU A 75 12.95 3.92 32.42
CA LEU A 75 12.96 4.52 31.07
C LEU A 75 13.73 5.85 31.00
N GLN A 76 14.18 6.39 32.14
CA GLN A 76 15.06 7.55 32.22
C GLN A 76 16.51 7.22 31.84
N ASP A 77 16.89 5.95 31.91
CA ASP A 77 18.19 5.44 31.48
C ASP A 77 18.09 4.83 30.08
N TRP A 78 19.24 4.66 29.41
CA TRP A 78 19.28 4.05 28.09
C TRP A 78 19.00 2.54 28.19
N VAL A 79 17.85 2.11 27.70
CA VAL A 79 17.41 0.70 27.67
C VAL A 79 17.69 0.11 26.30
N LYS A 80 18.20 -1.12 26.21
CA LYS A 80 18.41 -1.78 24.91
C LYS A 80 17.07 -2.17 24.27
N LEU A 81 16.91 -1.89 22.97
CA LEU A 81 15.74 -2.32 22.21
C LEU A 81 15.82 -3.83 21.91
N GLU A 82 14.67 -4.51 21.88
CA GLU A 82 14.62 -5.95 21.58
C GLU A 82 14.73 -6.24 20.07
N GLU A 83 14.10 -5.40 19.24
CA GLU A 83 14.00 -5.58 17.79
C GLU A 83 15.04 -4.76 16.99
N ALA A 84 15.88 -3.97 17.67
CA ALA A 84 16.90 -3.12 17.05
C ALA A 84 18.18 -3.09 17.90
N ASP A 85 19.33 -2.83 17.27
CA ASP A 85 20.63 -2.76 17.95
C ASP A 85 20.83 -1.45 18.75
N GLY A 86 19.90 -0.50 18.58
CA GLY A 86 19.84 0.77 19.30
C GLY A 86 19.38 0.68 20.76
N ARG A 87 19.40 1.84 21.42
CA ARG A 87 18.87 2.02 22.78
C ARG A 87 17.76 3.06 22.80
N PHE A 88 16.86 2.95 23.76
CA PHE A 88 15.71 3.81 23.95
C PHE A 88 15.78 4.56 25.30
N LYS A 89 15.31 5.81 25.34
CA LYS A 89 15.21 6.62 26.57
C LYS A 89 14.06 7.64 26.50
N VAL A 90 13.42 7.91 27.63
CA VAL A 90 12.47 9.01 27.82
C VAL A 90 13.18 10.21 28.45
N ILE A 91 13.03 11.39 27.84
CA ILE A 91 13.64 12.64 28.30
C ILE A 91 12.66 13.37 29.22
N MET A 92 13.04 13.51 30.48
CA MET A 92 12.20 14.15 31.51
C MET A 92 12.39 15.67 31.60
N ASN A 93 13.53 16.20 31.14
CA ASN A 93 13.85 17.63 31.23
C ASN A 93 13.50 18.35 29.92
N GLU A 94 12.43 19.13 29.94
CA GLU A 94 11.91 19.87 28.78
C GLU A 94 11.90 21.40 29.00
N ASN A 95 12.35 21.85 30.17
CA ASN A 95 12.25 23.25 30.58
C ASN A 95 13.43 24.12 30.11
N GLY A 96 14.27 23.61 29.19
CA GLY A 96 15.48 24.28 28.72
C GLY A 96 16.53 24.53 29.82
N ARG A 97 16.33 24.00 31.04
CA ARG A 97 17.25 24.16 32.17
C ARG A 97 18.51 23.34 31.89
N GLY A 98 19.53 24.03 31.40
CA GLY A 98 20.81 23.43 31.01
C GLY A 98 21.17 23.67 29.54
N ALA A 99 20.21 24.10 28.70
CA ALA A 99 20.45 24.44 27.30
C ALA A 99 20.75 25.94 27.12
N LYS A 100 21.68 26.29 26.21
CA LYS A 100 21.97 27.67 25.78
C LYS A 100 20.78 28.34 25.11
N THR A 101 19.90 27.56 24.49
CA THR A 101 18.71 28.02 23.77
C THR A 101 17.46 27.41 24.39
N ASP A 102 16.43 28.23 24.65
CA ASP A 102 15.14 27.81 25.22
C ASP A 102 14.02 28.14 24.22
N ALA A 103 13.50 27.12 23.55
CA ALA A 103 12.44 27.23 22.54
C ALA A 103 11.16 27.86 23.11
N ILE A 104 10.85 27.65 24.40
CA ILE A 104 9.67 28.25 25.05
C ILE A 104 9.83 29.77 25.15
N ARG A 105 11.06 30.27 25.39
CA ARG A 105 11.36 31.71 25.42
C ARG A 105 11.42 32.31 24.02
N VAL A 106 12.01 31.60 23.06
CA VAL A 106 12.17 32.08 21.68
C VAL A 106 10.81 32.27 20.98
N PHE A 107 9.89 31.32 21.16
CA PHE A 107 8.58 31.36 20.50
C PHE A 107 7.45 31.95 21.37
N ASN A 108 7.75 32.32 22.62
CA ASN A 108 6.84 32.99 23.56
C ASN A 108 5.47 32.29 23.76
N GLU A 109 5.44 30.96 23.66
CA GLU A 109 4.25 30.13 23.87
C GLU A 109 4.62 28.82 24.56
N LYS A 110 3.83 28.37 25.54
CA LYS A 110 3.98 27.04 26.17
C LYS A 110 3.21 25.98 25.38
N LYS A 111 3.72 25.60 24.21
CA LYS A 111 3.19 24.51 23.38
C LYS A 111 4.03 23.24 23.54
N ALA A 112 3.40 22.08 23.32
CA ALA A 112 4.04 20.78 23.37
C ALA A 112 5.23 20.69 22.39
N ASP A 113 5.07 21.21 21.16
CA ASP A 113 6.15 21.42 20.18
C ASP A 113 7.43 21.99 20.80
N HIS A 114 7.30 23.03 21.63
CA HIS A 114 8.45 23.75 22.17
C HIS A 114 9.15 22.94 23.28
N ARG A 115 8.40 22.12 24.01
CA ARG A 115 8.96 21.16 24.98
C ARG A 115 9.74 20.06 24.26
N ILE A 116 9.21 19.55 23.15
CA ILE A 116 9.89 18.56 22.29
C ILE A 116 11.20 19.14 21.73
N LEU A 117 11.18 20.39 21.24
CA LEU A 117 12.38 21.09 20.80
C LEU A 117 13.40 21.28 21.93
N ASN A 118 12.96 21.67 23.13
CA ASN A 118 13.83 21.82 24.29
C ASN A 118 14.48 20.50 24.73
N ALA A 119 13.75 19.39 24.65
CA ALA A 119 14.31 18.07 24.92
C ALA A 119 15.43 17.72 23.94
N ALA A 120 15.23 17.97 22.64
CA ALA A 120 16.25 17.75 21.61
C ALA A 120 17.48 18.67 21.79
N LEU A 121 17.25 19.96 22.10
CA LEU A 121 18.33 20.91 22.39
C LEU A 121 19.16 20.48 23.61
N THR A 122 18.50 20.13 24.71
CA THR A 122 19.16 19.69 25.94
C THR A 122 20.01 18.45 25.68
N LEU A 123 19.46 17.47 24.95
CA LEU A 123 20.19 16.25 24.58
C LEU A 123 21.41 16.53 23.71
N SER A 124 21.35 17.56 22.85
CA SER A 124 22.47 18.00 22.02
C SER A 124 23.59 18.63 22.81
N GLU A 125 23.29 19.27 23.93
CA GLU A 125 24.31 19.84 24.81
C GLU A 125 24.91 18.79 25.76
N GLU A 126 24.10 17.82 26.20
CA GLU A 126 24.56 16.69 27.03
C GLU A 126 25.43 15.69 26.24
N ASN A 127 25.30 15.63 24.91
CA ASN A 127 26.03 14.68 24.05
C ASN A 127 26.76 15.40 22.90
N PRO A 128 27.82 16.18 23.19
CA PRO A 128 28.55 16.94 22.17
C PRO A 128 29.30 16.07 21.14
N ASP A 129 29.51 14.79 21.45
CA ASP A 129 30.15 13.79 20.61
C ASP A 129 29.20 13.07 19.64
N LYS A 130 27.88 13.30 19.76
CA LYS A 130 26.85 12.63 18.96
C LYS A 130 26.04 13.64 18.15
N LYS A 131 25.52 13.18 17.02
CA LYS A 131 24.60 13.99 16.22
C LYS A 131 23.16 13.76 16.67
N ILE A 132 22.50 14.82 17.13
CA ILE A 132 21.07 14.79 17.48
C ILE A 132 20.24 15.16 16.26
N ILE A 133 19.20 14.38 15.98
CA ILE A 133 18.30 14.58 14.85
C ILE A 133 16.86 14.49 15.36
N LEU A 134 16.10 15.57 15.22
CA LEU A 134 14.66 15.55 15.45
C LEU A 134 13.96 14.89 14.27
N VAL A 135 13.08 13.94 14.52
CA VAL A 135 12.27 13.28 13.50
C VAL A 135 10.81 13.59 13.76
N SER A 136 10.15 14.18 12.76
CA SER A 136 8.77 14.63 12.85
C SER A 136 8.11 14.53 11.48
N LYS A 137 6.81 14.22 11.42
CA LYS A 137 6.01 14.34 10.20
C LYS A 137 5.45 15.75 10.00
N ASP A 138 5.44 16.60 11.02
CA ASP A 138 4.99 17.99 10.91
C ASP A 138 6.08 18.89 10.31
N VAL A 139 5.78 19.47 9.14
CA VAL A 139 6.65 20.43 8.45
C VAL A 139 6.98 21.63 9.34
N ASN A 140 6.02 22.16 10.10
CA ASN A 140 6.20 23.33 10.95
C ASN A 140 7.17 23.05 12.10
N LEU A 141 7.03 21.89 12.76
CA LEU A 141 7.95 21.51 13.83
C LEU A 141 9.38 21.35 13.29
N ARG A 142 9.54 20.73 12.12
CA ARG A 142 10.85 20.61 11.46
C ARG A 142 11.46 21.98 11.09
N LEU A 143 10.64 22.92 10.63
CA LEU A 143 11.11 24.28 10.31
C LEU A 143 11.53 25.04 11.58
N LYS A 144 10.77 24.95 12.66
CA LYS A 144 11.13 25.54 13.97
C LYS A 144 12.44 24.95 14.49
N ALA A 145 12.62 23.62 14.41
CA ALA A 145 13.87 22.97 14.79
C ALA A 145 15.08 23.51 14.02
N LYS A 146 14.96 23.61 12.69
CA LYS A 146 16.02 24.17 11.84
C LYS A 146 16.35 25.62 12.17
N SER A 147 15.35 26.45 12.53
CA SER A 147 15.60 27.83 12.98
C SER A 147 16.37 27.93 14.30
N LEU A 148 16.35 26.86 15.11
CA LEU A 148 17.11 26.73 16.37
C LEU A 148 18.45 25.99 16.17
N ASN A 149 18.90 25.83 14.91
CA ASN A 149 20.10 25.06 14.55
C ASN A 149 20.05 23.57 14.94
N LEU A 150 18.86 23.01 15.18
CA LEU A 150 18.69 21.55 15.30
C LEU A 150 18.57 20.91 13.92
N THR A 151 19.21 19.75 13.74
CA THR A 151 18.96 18.92 12.56
C THR A 151 17.56 18.31 12.68
N ALA A 152 16.74 18.41 11.65
CA ALA A 152 15.42 17.80 11.61
C ALA A 152 15.14 17.11 10.27
N GLU A 153 14.62 15.89 10.35
CA GLU A 153 14.35 14.98 9.22
C GLU A 153 12.88 14.53 9.25
N ASP A 154 12.34 14.15 8.08
CA ASP A 154 11.02 13.53 7.99
C ASP A 154 11.11 12.05 8.37
N PHE A 155 10.03 11.45 8.87
CA PHE A 155 10.01 10.04 9.23
C PHE A 155 9.72 9.16 8.01
N GLU A 156 10.71 8.37 7.59
CA GLU A 156 10.66 7.57 6.37
C GLU A 156 10.48 6.05 6.60
N ALA A 157 10.28 5.60 7.84
CA ALA A 157 10.20 4.15 8.09
C ALA A 157 9.03 3.51 7.33
N GLY A 158 9.35 2.55 6.47
CA GLY A 158 8.39 1.88 5.60
C GLY A 158 8.07 2.61 4.30
N ARG A 159 8.71 3.76 4.00
CA ARG A 159 8.62 4.36 2.67
C ARG A 159 9.38 3.51 1.65
N ILE A 160 8.71 3.18 0.55
CA ILE A 160 9.38 2.68 -0.65
C ILE A 160 10.28 3.80 -1.14
N LYS A 161 11.62 3.62 -1.10
CA LYS A 161 12.57 4.72 -1.34
C LYS A 161 12.45 5.37 -2.73
N ASP A 162 11.87 4.66 -3.71
CA ASP A 162 11.59 5.16 -5.06
C ASP A 162 10.24 4.62 -5.59
N LEU A 163 9.22 5.48 -5.70
CA LEU A 163 7.93 5.12 -6.34
C LEU A 163 8.09 4.82 -7.84
N ASP A 164 9.04 5.47 -8.51
CA ASP A 164 9.30 5.24 -9.93
C ASP A 164 9.96 3.88 -10.18
N GLN A 165 10.51 3.24 -9.14
CA GLN A 165 11.04 1.87 -9.18
C GLN A 165 10.03 0.82 -8.68
N LEU A 166 8.78 1.21 -8.39
CA LEU A 166 7.78 0.24 -7.97
C LEU A 166 7.61 -0.82 -9.05
N TYR A 167 7.67 -2.08 -8.62
CA TYR A 167 7.61 -3.23 -9.50
C TYR A 167 6.39 -3.13 -10.42
N THR A 168 6.60 -3.16 -11.74
CA THR A 168 5.55 -2.93 -12.74
C THR A 168 4.78 -4.21 -13.11
N GLY A 169 5.36 -5.36 -12.78
CA GLY A 169 4.86 -6.67 -13.20
C GLY A 169 5.19 -7.05 -14.65
N LYS A 170 5.82 -6.16 -15.44
CA LYS A 170 6.17 -6.42 -16.85
C LYS A 170 7.55 -5.91 -17.24
N THR A 171 8.19 -6.60 -18.19
CA THR A 171 9.43 -6.16 -18.86
C THR A 171 9.28 -6.24 -20.38
N VAL A 172 9.83 -5.27 -21.10
CA VAL A 172 9.93 -5.33 -22.57
C VAL A 172 11.34 -5.75 -22.94
N ILE A 173 11.48 -6.81 -23.73
CA ILE A 173 12.77 -7.29 -24.24
C ILE A 173 12.75 -7.14 -25.76
N SER A 174 13.64 -6.30 -26.28
CA SER A 174 13.80 -6.04 -27.71
C SER A 174 14.97 -6.82 -28.29
N GLY A 175 14.96 -7.01 -29.62
CA GLY A 175 16.05 -7.72 -30.31
C GLY A 175 16.01 -9.23 -30.10
N ILE A 176 14.83 -9.79 -29.85
CA ILE A 176 14.64 -11.24 -29.75
C ILE A 176 14.81 -11.87 -31.14
N ASP A 177 15.61 -12.92 -31.21
CA ASP A 177 15.87 -13.67 -32.44
C ASP A 177 14.57 -14.22 -33.07
N GLY A 178 14.48 -14.16 -34.40
CA GLY A 178 13.34 -14.66 -35.17
C GLY A 178 13.11 -16.16 -34.97
N GLU A 179 14.19 -16.94 -34.86
CA GLU A 179 14.07 -18.39 -34.60
C GLU A 179 13.43 -18.67 -33.24
N LEU A 180 13.76 -17.86 -32.21
CA LEU A 180 13.16 -17.98 -30.89
C LEU A 180 11.68 -17.56 -30.90
N VAL A 181 11.32 -16.51 -31.64
CA VAL A 181 9.93 -16.09 -31.87
C VAL A 181 9.12 -17.25 -32.48
N ASP A 182 9.62 -17.83 -33.58
CA ASP A 182 8.96 -18.93 -34.28
C ASP A 182 8.83 -20.18 -33.40
N LYS A 183 9.87 -20.49 -32.61
CA LYS A 183 9.84 -21.56 -31.59
C LYS A 183 8.72 -21.32 -30.59
N ILE A 184 8.59 -20.13 -30.02
CA ILE A 184 7.53 -19.81 -29.04
C ILE A 184 6.14 -19.91 -29.69
N TYR A 185 5.98 -19.53 -30.96
CA TYR A 185 4.69 -19.71 -31.66
C TYR A 185 4.33 -21.18 -31.86
N ARG A 186 5.31 -22.03 -32.17
CA ARG A 186 5.12 -23.47 -32.43
C ARG A 186 4.97 -24.31 -31.16
N GLU A 187 5.83 -24.06 -30.17
CA GLU A 187 5.95 -24.85 -28.94
C GLU A 187 5.20 -24.24 -27.75
N GLY A 188 4.73 -22.99 -27.88
CA GLY A 188 3.99 -22.27 -26.85
C GLY A 188 4.85 -21.74 -25.69
N SER A 189 6.14 -22.08 -25.64
CA SER A 189 7.04 -21.65 -24.55
C SER A 189 8.52 -21.68 -24.92
N CYS A 190 9.35 -21.03 -24.11
CA CYS A 190 10.81 -21.16 -24.12
C CYS A 190 11.40 -21.16 -22.70
N GLY A 191 12.69 -21.43 -22.56
CA GLY A 191 13.42 -21.31 -21.30
C GLY A 191 13.71 -19.84 -20.92
N PRO A 192 13.75 -19.48 -19.63
CA PRO A 192 14.08 -18.12 -19.19
C PRO A 192 15.45 -17.61 -19.67
N GLU A 193 16.46 -18.48 -19.69
CA GLU A 193 17.81 -18.13 -20.16
C GLU A 193 17.84 -17.78 -21.66
N GLU A 194 16.92 -18.35 -22.46
CA GLU A 194 16.83 -18.08 -23.90
C GLU A 194 16.43 -16.63 -24.19
N ILE A 195 15.76 -15.96 -23.25
CA ILE A 195 15.41 -14.53 -23.32
C ILE A 195 16.32 -13.66 -22.43
N GLY A 196 17.42 -14.22 -21.91
CA GLY A 196 18.39 -13.50 -21.08
C GLY A 196 17.96 -13.28 -19.62
N VAL A 197 16.97 -14.02 -19.12
CA VAL A 197 16.48 -13.91 -17.73
C VAL A 197 17.09 -15.02 -16.86
N LYS A 198 17.92 -14.64 -15.89
CA LYS A 198 18.59 -15.57 -14.96
C LYS A 198 17.77 -15.88 -13.71
N ASP A 199 17.19 -14.85 -13.11
CA ASP A 199 16.40 -14.94 -11.87
C ASP A 199 14.94 -14.52 -12.15
N PRO A 200 14.16 -15.38 -12.82
CA PRO A 200 12.80 -15.04 -13.22
C PRO A 200 11.86 -14.94 -12.00
N ILE A 201 11.07 -13.86 -11.96
CA ILE A 201 10.08 -13.65 -10.91
C ILE A 201 8.77 -14.38 -11.29
N PRO A 202 8.18 -15.20 -10.41
CA PRO A 202 6.91 -15.87 -10.68
C PRO A 202 5.81 -14.91 -11.14
N ASN A 203 5.06 -15.30 -12.18
CA ASN A 203 3.99 -14.49 -12.77
C ASN A 203 4.45 -13.10 -13.27
N HIS A 204 5.74 -12.92 -13.55
CA HIS A 204 6.22 -11.74 -14.26
C HIS A 204 5.93 -11.85 -15.75
N TYR A 205 5.46 -10.75 -16.35
CA TYR A 205 5.08 -10.69 -17.74
C TYR A 205 6.20 -10.14 -18.62
N PHE A 206 6.30 -10.64 -19.84
CA PHE A 206 7.25 -10.13 -20.82
C PHE A 206 6.56 -9.77 -22.12
N ILE A 207 7.01 -8.66 -22.73
CA ILE A 207 6.71 -8.31 -24.12
C ILE A 207 8.00 -8.55 -24.90
N LEU A 208 8.06 -9.66 -25.61
CA LEU A 208 9.19 -10.03 -26.45
C LEU A 208 8.99 -9.39 -27.82
N LYS A 209 9.94 -8.53 -28.24
CA LYS A 209 9.88 -7.80 -29.51
C LYS A 209 11.03 -8.22 -30.42
N ASN A 210 10.65 -8.54 -31.65
CA ASN A 210 11.53 -8.57 -32.81
C ASN A 210 11.15 -7.40 -33.73
N ASP A 211 11.94 -7.09 -34.76
CA ASP A 211 11.73 -5.98 -35.70
C ASP A 211 10.34 -6.00 -36.38
N LYS A 212 9.71 -7.17 -36.45
CA LYS A 212 8.43 -7.38 -37.16
C LYS A 212 7.24 -7.69 -36.25
N THR A 213 7.47 -8.29 -35.09
CA THR A 213 6.39 -8.88 -34.27
C THR A 213 6.65 -8.69 -32.78
N SER A 214 5.56 -8.76 -32.01
CA SER A 214 5.62 -8.80 -30.55
C SER A 214 4.81 -9.98 -30.02
N ILE A 215 5.38 -10.68 -29.04
CA ILE A 215 4.74 -11.79 -28.34
C ILE A 215 4.55 -11.39 -26.88
N LEU A 216 3.37 -11.70 -26.35
CA LEU A 216 3.05 -11.57 -24.92
C LEU A 216 3.33 -12.89 -24.23
N THR A 217 4.13 -12.87 -23.17
CA THR A 217 4.51 -14.08 -22.41
C THR A 217 4.51 -13.81 -20.91
N PHE A 218 4.60 -14.86 -20.10
CA PHE A 218 4.86 -14.77 -18.67
C PHE A 218 5.76 -15.91 -18.19
N TYR A 219 6.43 -15.71 -17.06
CA TYR A 219 7.14 -16.79 -16.38
C TYR A 219 6.21 -17.61 -15.50
N ASN A 220 6.08 -18.89 -15.84
CA ASN A 220 5.37 -19.88 -15.05
C ASN A 220 6.36 -20.64 -14.15
N ALA A 221 6.33 -20.35 -12.85
CA ALA A 221 7.22 -20.96 -11.88
C ALA A 221 6.96 -22.46 -11.64
N LEU A 222 5.79 -22.97 -12.02
CA LEU A 222 5.46 -24.40 -11.88
C LEU A 222 6.12 -25.25 -12.96
N THR A 223 6.21 -24.71 -14.18
CA THR A 223 6.82 -25.39 -15.34
C THR A 223 8.26 -24.94 -15.58
N ASN A 224 8.71 -23.89 -14.92
CA ASN A 224 9.99 -23.21 -15.14
C ASN A 224 10.17 -22.77 -16.60
N ARG A 225 9.10 -22.24 -17.22
CA ARG A 225 9.11 -21.79 -18.63
C ARG A 225 8.53 -20.40 -18.78
N ILE A 226 8.96 -19.74 -19.85
CA ILE A 226 8.33 -18.53 -20.38
C ILE A 226 7.23 -18.98 -21.33
N GLU A 227 5.98 -18.84 -20.92
CA GLU A 227 4.82 -19.34 -21.65
C GLU A 227 4.12 -18.21 -22.41
N ARG A 228 3.67 -18.52 -23.62
CA ARG A 228 2.93 -17.59 -24.48
C ARG A 228 1.52 -17.35 -23.93
N ILE A 229 1.10 -16.09 -23.96
CA ILE A 229 -0.24 -15.67 -23.58
C ILE A 229 -1.07 -15.43 -24.82
N GLU A 230 -2.21 -16.09 -24.87
CA GLU A 230 -3.25 -15.79 -25.84
C GLU A 230 -4.18 -14.70 -25.32
N LYS A 231 -4.49 -13.74 -26.20
CA LYS A 231 -5.49 -12.72 -25.90
C LYS A 231 -6.87 -13.38 -25.77
N ARG A 232 -7.49 -13.25 -24.60
CA ARG A 232 -8.84 -13.73 -24.31
C ARG A 232 -9.72 -12.61 -23.78
N SER A 233 -10.99 -12.65 -24.13
CA SER A 233 -12.01 -11.76 -23.56
C SER A 233 -12.62 -12.43 -22.32
N ALA A 234 -13.01 -11.63 -21.34
CA ALA A 234 -13.75 -12.10 -20.17
C ALA A 234 -15.12 -11.44 -20.16
N TYR A 235 -16.19 -12.24 -20.18
CA TYR A 235 -17.56 -11.75 -20.14
C TYR A 235 -17.86 -10.65 -21.20
N ARG A 236 -17.41 -10.89 -22.45
CA ARG A 236 -17.40 -9.96 -23.61
C ARG A 236 -16.54 -8.69 -23.47
N ILE A 237 -15.88 -8.46 -22.34
CA ILE A 237 -14.87 -7.41 -22.20
C ILE A 237 -13.56 -7.88 -22.83
N THR A 238 -13.17 -7.20 -23.92
CA THR A 238 -11.95 -7.52 -24.68
C THR A 238 -10.81 -6.60 -24.28
N PRO A 239 -9.64 -7.12 -23.87
CA PRO A 239 -8.50 -6.28 -23.50
C PRO A 239 -7.98 -5.52 -24.73
N ARG A 240 -7.66 -4.24 -24.56
CA ARG A 240 -7.27 -3.32 -25.65
C ARG A 240 -5.77 -3.20 -25.84
N ASN A 241 -5.00 -3.41 -24.78
CA ASN A 241 -3.53 -3.33 -24.79
C ASN A 241 -2.90 -4.50 -24.01
N ALA A 242 -1.57 -4.62 -24.06
CA ALA A 242 -0.83 -5.72 -23.45
C ALA A 242 -1.06 -5.82 -21.93
N GLU A 243 -1.14 -4.69 -21.23
CA GLU A 243 -1.33 -4.64 -19.76
C GLU A 243 -2.69 -5.22 -19.37
N GLN A 244 -3.74 -4.92 -20.15
CA GLN A 244 -5.07 -5.50 -19.93
C GLN A 244 -5.11 -7.01 -20.24
N VAL A 245 -4.31 -7.48 -21.21
CA VAL A 245 -4.14 -8.92 -21.47
C VAL A 245 -3.49 -9.59 -20.26
N PHE A 246 -2.42 -9.00 -19.71
CA PHE A 246 -1.75 -9.51 -18.51
C PHE A 246 -2.68 -9.50 -17.29
N ALA A 247 -3.47 -8.44 -17.11
CA ALA A 247 -4.44 -8.34 -16.02
C ALA A 247 -5.48 -9.48 -16.09
N LEU A 248 -6.12 -9.69 -17.25
CA LEU A 248 -7.08 -10.79 -17.40
C LEU A 248 -6.42 -12.16 -17.27
N HIS A 249 -5.21 -12.33 -17.79
CA HIS A 249 -4.46 -13.57 -17.61
C HIS A 249 -4.22 -13.88 -16.13
N ALA A 250 -3.75 -12.91 -15.33
CA ALA A 250 -3.56 -13.10 -13.88
C ALA A 250 -4.87 -13.40 -13.15
N ILE A 251 -5.95 -12.69 -13.51
CA ILE A 251 -7.27 -12.90 -12.90
C ILE A 251 -7.77 -14.32 -13.20
N LEU A 252 -7.71 -14.76 -14.46
CA LEU A 252 -8.24 -16.06 -14.90
C LEU A 252 -7.33 -17.25 -14.54
N ASN A 253 -6.08 -17.01 -14.14
CA ASN A 253 -5.16 -18.08 -13.79
C ASN A 253 -5.52 -18.70 -12.42
N PRO A 254 -5.88 -20.00 -12.34
CA PRO A 254 -6.29 -20.64 -11.08
C PRO A 254 -5.14 -20.78 -10.06
N ASN A 255 -3.88 -20.74 -10.51
CA ASN A 255 -2.71 -20.84 -9.65
C ASN A 255 -2.36 -19.51 -8.96
N VAL A 256 -2.85 -18.39 -9.49
CA VAL A 256 -2.66 -17.06 -8.90
C VAL A 256 -3.83 -16.76 -7.96
N LYS A 257 -3.60 -16.78 -6.65
CA LYS A 257 -4.64 -16.53 -5.63
C LYS A 257 -4.75 -15.08 -5.21
N LEU A 258 -3.69 -14.30 -5.39
CA LEU A 258 -3.65 -12.88 -5.04
C LEU A 258 -3.22 -12.05 -6.24
N VAL A 259 -4.05 -11.09 -6.64
CA VAL A 259 -3.78 -10.19 -7.76
C VAL A 259 -3.83 -8.75 -7.28
N THR A 260 -2.91 -7.92 -7.77
CA THR A 260 -2.98 -6.47 -7.62
C THR A 260 -2.95 -5.82 -8.99
N LEU A 261 -3.94 -4.96 -9.26
CA LEU A 261 -3.99 -4.12 -10.45
C LEU A 261 -3.82 -2.67 -10.00
N GLN A 262 -2.64 -2.11 -10.25
CA GLN A 262 -2.38 -0.70 -10.02
C GLN A 262 -2.44 0.04 -11.35
N GLY A 263 -2.91 1.27 -11.34
CA GLY A 263 -2.88 2.09 -12.55
C GLY A 263 -3.74 3.33 -12.43
N ILE A 264 -3.60 4.27 -13.37
CA ILE A 264 -4.37 5.52 -13.33
C ILE A 264 -5.86 5.31 -13.61
N ALA A 265 -6.68 6.31 -13.31
CA ALA A 265 -8.10 6.27 -13.63
C ALA A 265 -8.34 6.12 -15.16
N GLY A 266 -9.31 5.27 -15.54
CA GLY A 266 -9.63 4.98 -16.96
C GLY A 266 -8.83 3.85 -17.63
N THR A 267 -7.98 3.15 -16.89
CA THR A 267 -7.25 1.96 -17.37
C THR A 267 -8.07 0.68 -17.33
N GLY A 268 -9.25 0.69 -16.70
CA GLY A 268 -10.19 -0.43 -16.64
C GLY A 268 -9.95 -1.44 -15.53
N LYS A 269 -9.18 -1.11 -14.47
CA LYS A 269 -8.82 -2.02 -13.36
C LYS A 269 -10.02 -2.77 -12.77
N THR A 270 -11.00 -2.01 -12.26
CA THR A 270 -12.21 -2.57 -11.62
C THR A 270 -13.07 -3.33 -12.62
N LEU A 271 -13.22 -2.81 -13.85
CA LEU A 271 -13.95 -3.46 -14.93
C LEU A 271 -13.35 -4.83 -15.27
N LEU A 272 -12.03 -4.92 -15.46
CA LEU A 272 -11.34 -6.16 -15.80
C LEU A 272 -11.41 -7.17 -14.64
N ALA A 273 -11.22 -6.71 -13.40
CA ALA A 273 -11.37 -7.53 -12.21
C ALA A 273 -12.78 -8.15 -12.12
N LEU A 274 -13.82 -7.34 -12.32
CA LEU A 274 -15.21 -7.79 -12.29
C LEU A 274 -15.52 -8.74 -13.46
N ALA A 275 -15.13 -8.39 -14.68
CA ALA A 275 -15.35 -9.22 -15.86
C ALA A 275 -14.66 -10.58 -15.74
N GLY A 276 -13.39 -10.61 -15.32
CA GLY A 276 -12.67 -11.85 -15.07
C GLY A 276 -13.28 -12.69 -13.94
N SER A 277 -13.77 -12.05 -12.88
CA SER A 277 -14.45 -12.76 -11.78
C SER A 277 -15.79 -13.36 -12.22
N LEU A 278 -16.56 -12.66 -13.06
CA LEU A 278 -17.80 -13.17 -13.65
C LEU A 278 -17.55 -14.33 -14.62
N GLU A 279 -16.43 -14.31 -15.36
CA GLU A 279 -16.02 -15.44 -16.20
C GLU A 279 -15.75 -16.70 -15.34
N MET A 280 -15.10 -16.52 -14.18
CA MET A 280 -14.82 -17.59 -13.21
C MET A 280 -15.98 -17.88 -12.23
N LYS A 281 -17.21 -17.40 -12.49
CA LYS A 281 -18.35 -17.54 -11.56
C LYS A 281 -18.70 -18.99 -11.17
N ARG A 282 -18.23 -19.97 -11.94
CA ARG A 282 -18.43 -21.41 -11.67
C ARG A 282 -17.40 -21.99 -10.70
N ASP A 283 -16.26 -21.31 -10.54
CA ASP A 283 -15.14 -21.77 -9.71
C ASP A 283 -15.29 -21.34 -8.24
N PHE A 284 -16.19 -20.39 -7.99
CA PHE A 284 -16.46 -19.80 -6.67
C PHE A 284 -17.95 -19.87 -6.34
N LYS A 285 -18.28 -19.97 -5.05
CA LYS A 285 -19.67 -19.89 -4.58
C LYS A 285 -20.21 -18.47 -4.63
N GLN A 286 -19.34 -17.48 -4.38
CA GLN A 286 -19.69 -16.07 -4.34
C GLN A 286 -18.59 -15.20 -4.96
N ILE A 287 -18.97 -14.02 -5.44
CA ILE A 287 -18.10 -12.94 -5.87
C ILE A 287 -18.42 -11.72 -5.01
N TYR A 288 -17.44 -11.20 -4.28
CA TYR A 288 -17.59 -9.96 -3.53
C TYR A 288 -16.86 -8.84 -4.25
N LEU A 289 -17.51 -7.70 -4.38
CA LEU A 289 -16.93 -6.46 -4.87
C LEU A 289 -17.12 -5.40 -3.79
N ALA A 290 -16.03 -5.07 -3.09
CA ALA A 290 -16.08 -4.12 -1.98
C ALA A 290 -15.15 -2.94 -2.20
N ARG A 291 -15.52 -1.81 -1.59
CA ARG A 291 -14.76 -0.56 -1.62
C ARG A 291 -14.72 0.04 -0.21
N PRO A 292 -13.57 0.58 0.26
CA PRO A 292 -13.52 1.32 1.50
C PRO A 292 -14.34 2.60 1.36
N ILE A 293 -14.96 3.02 2.46
CA ILE A 293 -15.69 4.28 2.49
C ILE A 293 -14.75 5.34 3.04
N VAL A 294 -14.35 6.28 2.19
CA VAL A 294 -13.57 7.45 2.60
C VAL A 294 -14.54 8.64 2.67
N PRO A 295 -14.82 9.20 3.85
CA PRO A 295 -15.73 10.33 3.97
C PRO A 295 -15.16 11.53 3.23
N LEU A 296 -15.94 12.08 2.30
CA LEU A 296 -15.64 13.37 1.66
C LEU A 296 -15.94 14.46 2.68
N SER A 297 -14.91 15.09 3.24
CA SER A 297 -14.92 16.16 4.28
C SER A 297 -15.11 15.69 5.74
N ASN A 298 -14.82 16.58 6.70
CA ASN A 298 -14.90 16.39 8.17
C ASN A 298 -16.31 16.05 8.71
N LYS A 299 -17.26 15.66 7.86
CA LYS A 299 -18.57 15.17 8.28
C LYS A 299 -18.53 13.66 8.24
N ASP A 300 -18.48 13.05 9.41
CA ASP A 300 -18.72 11.62 9.53
C ASP A 300 -20.04 11.26 8.85
N ILE A 301 -20.08 10.12 8.17
CA ILE A 301 -21.27 9.59 7.49
C ILE A 301 -22.48 9.52 8.42
N GLY A 302 -22.26 9.43 9.73
CA GLY A 302 -23.30 9.55 10.76
C GLY A 302 -24.18 10.79 10.61
N TYR A 303 -23.65 11.91 10.12
CA TYR A 303 -24.34 13.21 10.02
C TYR A 303 -25.14 13.42 8.74
N LEU A 304 -25.01 12.56 7.71
CA LEU A 304 -25.85 12.65 6.53
C LEU A 304 -27.29 12.23 6.86
N PRO A 305 -28.34 12.94 6.43
CA PRO A 305 -29.72 12.52 6.66
C PRO A 305 -30.06 11.26 5.82
N GLY A 306 -30.96 10.41 6.31
CA GLY A 306 -31.43 9.21 5.62
C GLY A 306 -31.09 7.89 6.33
N ASP A 307 -31.55 6.77 5.77
CA ASP A 307 -31.22 5.42 6.23
C ASP A 307 -29.79 5.02 5.87
N ILE A 308 -29.25 3.97 6.51
CA ILE A 308 -27.88 3.50 6.26
C ILE A 308 -27.64 3.25 4.77
N LYS A 309 -28.63 2.68 4.07
CA LYS A 309 -28.53 2.37 2.64
C LYS A 309 -28.38 3.63 1.78
N SER A 310 -29.20 4.65 2.01
CA SER A 310 -29.13 5.93 1.28
C SER A 310 -27.80 6.65 1.48
N LYS A 311 -27.18 6.51 2.66
CA LYS A 311 -25.86 7.11 2.94
C LYS A 311 -24.70 6.38 2.25
N LEU A 312 -24.84 5.07 2.04
CA LEU A 312 -23.78 4.22 1.50
C LEU A 312 -23.84 4.06 -0.02
N ASN A 313 -25.04 4.09 -0.60
CA ASN A 313 -25.25 3.90 -2.04
C ASN A 313 -24.35 4.79 -2.92
N PRO A 314 -24.18 6.11 -2.65
CA PRO A 314 -23.35 6.97 -3.51
C PRO A 314 -21.90 6.48 -3.67
N TYR A 315 -21.33 5.85 -2.64
CA TYR A 315 -19.96 5.33 -2.68
C TYR A 315 -19.84 4.06 -3.53
N MET A 316 -20.94 3.30 -3.65
CA MET A 316 -21.01 2.03 -4.36
C MET A 316 -21.46 2.20 -5.82
N GLU A 317 -22.10 3.31 -6.21
CA GLU A 317 -22.55 3.56 -7.60
C GLU A 317 -21.47 3.30 -8.66
N PRO A 318 -20.20 3.71 -8.49
CA PRO A 318 -19.17 3.40 -9.49
C PRO A 318 -18.94 1.89 -9.73
N LEU A 319 -19.20 1.05 -8.71
CA LEU A 319 -19.13 -0.41 -8.82
C LEU A 319 -20.33 -0.95 -9.61
N TRP A 320 -21.53 -0.41 -9.36
CA TRP A 320 -22.73 -0.73 -10.12
C TRP A 320 -22.62 -0.29 -11.58
N ASP A 321 -22.01 0.85 -11.87
CA ASP A 321 -21.81 1.32 -13.24
C ASP A 321 -20.87 0.41 -14.04
N ASN A 322 -19.81 -0.11 -13.42
CA ASN A 322 -18.97 -1.14 -14.03
C ASN A 322 -19.78 -2.42 -14.34
N LEU A 323 -20.65 -2.85 -13.43
CA LEU A 323 -21.51 -4.02 -13.64
C LEU A 323 -22.51 -3.78 -14.79
N LYS A 324 -23.17 -2.62 -14.83
CA LYS A 324 -24.09 -2.22 -15.91
C LYS A 324 -23.36 -2.15 -17.26
N MET A 325 -22.13 -1.63 -17.29
CA MET A 325 -21.32 -1.59 -18.52
C MET A 325 -21.06 -2.99 -19.10
N ILE A 326 -20.79 -3.98 -18.22
CA ILE A 326 -20.65 -5.38 -18.61
C ILE A 326 -21.99 -5.93 -19.10
N GLN A 327 -23.08 -5.68 -18.37
CA GLN A 327 -24.43 -6.10 -18.73
C GLN A 327 -24.86 -5.57 -20.11
N ASN A 328 -24.51 -4.32 -20.42
CA ASN A 328 -24.81 -3.66 -21.69
C ASN A 328 -24.01 -4.22 -22.89
N GLN A 329 -23.01 -5.08 -22.67
CA GLN A 329 -22.37 -5.85 -23.77
C GLN A 329 -23.30 -6.93 -24.34
N PHE A 330 -24.43 -7.17 -23.67
CA PHE A 330 -25.44 -8.14 -24.04
C PHE A 330 -26.74 -7.40 -24.40
N GLY A 331 -27.49 -7.91 -25.36
CA GLY A 331 -28.84 -7.38 -25.61
C GLY A 331 -29.73 -7.62 -24.40
N GLU A 332 -30.74 -6.79 -24.17
CA GLU A 332 -31.66 -6.91 -23.02
C GLU A 332 -32.38 -8.27 -22.95
N LYS A 333 -32.55 -8.93 -24.09
CA LYS A 333 -33.18 -10.26 -24.19
C LYS A 333 -32.18 -11.42 -24.08
N ASP A 334 -30.88 -11.14 -24.03
CA ASP A 334 -29.83 -12.15 -23.94
C ASP A 334 -29.86 -12.81 -22.55
N LYS A 335 -29.62 -14.12 -22.50
CA LYS A 335 -29.69 -14.90 -21.25
C LYS A 335 -28.62 -14.44 -20.25
N GLU A 336 -27.45 -14.04 -20.74
CA GLU A 336 -26.35 -13.58 -19.89
C GLU A 336 -26.68 -12.23 -19.21
N SER A 337 -27.44 -11.34 -19.87
CA SER A 337 -27.89 -10.09 -19.25
C SER A 337 -28.79 -10.35 -18.05
N LYS A 338 -29.74 -11.29 -18.18
CA LYS A 338 -30.61 -11.73 -17.08
C LYS A 338 -29.83 -12.45 -15.98
N HIS A 339 -28.83 -13.24 -16.37
CA HIS A 339 -28.02 -13.99 -15.42
C HIS A 339 -27.22 -13.07 -14.48
N ILE A 340 -26.72 -11.92 -14.95
CA ILE A 340 -26.11 -10.92 -14.07
C ILE A 340 -27.10 -10.46 -13.00
N THR A 341 -28.33 -10.14 -13.39
CA THR A 341 -29.39 -9.74 -12.45
C THR A 341 -29.67 -10.85 -11.43
N GLU A 342 -29.79 -12.10 -11.88
CA GLU A 342 -29.98 -13.27 -11.00
C GLU A 342 -28.82 -13.45 -10.01
N LEU A 343 -27.57 -13.22 -10.42
CA LEU A 343 -26.41 -13.33 -9.53
C LEU A 343 -26.47 -12.30 -8.40
N VAL A 344 -26.93 -11.08 -8.69
CA VAL A 344 -27.12 -10.03 -7.69
C VAL A 344 -28.27 -10.38 -6.75
N GLU A 345 -29.43 -10.75 -7.30
CA GLU A 345 -30.63 -11.08 -6.51
C GLU A 345 -30.44 -12.30 -5.61
N SER A 346 -29.65 -13.29 -6.06
CA SER A 346 -29.32 -14.50 -5.28
C SER A 346 -28.10 -14.34 -4.36
N GLU A 347 -27.57 -13.13 -4.21
CA GLU A 347 -26.36 -12.82 -3.41
C GLU A 347 -25.13 -13.65 -3.81
N LYS A 348 -25.08 -14.15 -5.06
CA LYS A 348 -23.87 -14.75 -5.63
C LYS A 348 -22.87 -13.69 -6.06
N LEU A 349 -23.33 -12.51 -6.46
CA LEU A 349 -22.53 -11.30 -6.63
C LEU A 349 -22.97 -10.27 -5.59
N VAL A 350 -22.08 -9.87 -4.69
CA VAL A 350 -22.37 -8.92 -3.61
C VAL A 350 -21.52 -7.67 -3.76
N ILE A 351 -22.16 -6.53 -3.94
CA ILE A 351 -21.53 -5.20 -3.92
C ILE A 351 -21.77 -4.57 -2.55
N THR A 352 -20.71 -4.27 -1.80
CA THR A 352 -20.85 -3.89 -0.39
C THR A 352 -19.68 -3.05 0.12
N PRO A 353 -19.87 -2.20 1.15
CA PRO A 353 -18.74 -1.58 1.82
C PRO A 353 -17.77 -2.60 2.41
N LEU A 354 -16.47 -2.28 2.34
CA LEU A 354 -15.42 -3.14 2.88
C LEU A 354 -15.57 -3.42 4.39
N ALA A 355 -16.12 -2.46 5.14
CA ALA A 355 -16.37 -2.61 6.58
C ALA A 355 -17.28 -3.81 6.92
N TYR A 356 -18.20 -4.20 6.03
CA TYR A 356 -19.14 -5.31 6.26
C TYR A 356 -18.51 -6.69 6.09
N ILE A 357 -17.29 -6.74 5.54
CA ILE A 357 -16.51 -7.97 5.41
C ILE A 357 -15.71 -8.27 6.68
N ARG A 358 -15.58 -7.30 7.59
CA ARG A 358 -14.82 -7.46 8.83
C ARG A 358 -15.44 -8.52 9.73
N GLY A 359 -14.64 -9.51 10.14
CA GLY A 359 -15.08 -10.59 11.02
C GLY A 359 -15.71 -11.80 10.32
N ARG A 360 -15.75 -11.81 8.99
CA ARG A 360 -16.23 -12.96 8.20
C ARG A 360 -15.06 -13.87 7.78
N SER A 361 -15.29 -15.17 7.72
CA SER A 361 -14.40 -16.11 7.05
C SER A 361 -14.76 -16.17 5.56
N LEU A 362 -13.76 -16.02 4.68
CA LEU A 362 -13.95 -15.90 3.23
C LEU A 362 -13.47 -17.19 2.56
N SER A 363 -14.36 -18.13 2.26
CA SER A 363 -14.02 -19.40 1.58
C SER A 363 -14.87 -19.60 0.33
N ASN A 364 -14.29 -20.22 -0.71
CA ASN A 364 -14.92 -20.42 -2.01
C ASN A 364 -15.42 -19.11 -2.63
N ILE A 365 -14.58 -18.07 -2.60
CA ILE A 365 -14.97 -16.72 -3.00
C ILE A 365 -13.91 -16.05 -3.87
N CYS A 366 -14.36 -15.30 -4.87
CA CYS A 366 -13.56 -14.29 -5.55
C CYS A 366 -13.86 -12.92 -4.93
N PHE A 367 -12.86 -12.30 -4.30
CA PHE A 367 -13.03 -11.06 -3.56
C PHE A 367 -12.24 -9.92 -4.21
N ILE A 368 -12.95 -8.96 -4.79
CA ILE A 368 -12.40 -7.74 -5.37
C ILE A 368 -12.49 -6.63 -4.32
N VAL A 369 -11.36 -5.98 -4.04
CA VAL A 369 -11.24 -4.82 -3.17
C VAL A 369 -10.80 -3.63 -4.02
N ASP A 370 -11.74 -2.73 -4.31
CA ASP A 370 -11.49 -1.52 -5.10
C ASP A 370 -11.04 -0.35 -4.24
N GLU A 371 -10.34 0.61 -4.85
CA GLU A 371 -9.64 1.73 -4.18
C GLU A 371 -8.74 1.30 -3.01
N ALA A 372 -7.98 0.24 -3.22
CA ALA A 372 -7.11 -0.35 -2.21
C ALA A 372 -5.99 0.58 -1.71
N GLN A 373 -5.67 1.65 -2.45
CA GLN A 373 -4.71 2.67 -2.01
C GLN A 373 -5.20 3.45 -0.76
N ASN A 374 -6.51 3.44 -0.49
CA ASN A 374 -7.09 4.09 0.67
C ASN A 374 -7.02 3.20 1.93
N LEU A 375 -6.40 2.02 1.84
CA LEU A 375 -6.21 1.09 2.95
C LEU A 375 -4.83 1.22 3.55
N THR A 376 -4.74 1.05 4.87
CA THR A 376 -3.47 0.87 5.59
C THR A 376 -2.86 -0.52 5.31
N PRO A 377 -1.54 -0.71 5.49
CA PRO A 377 -0.91 -2.03 5.44
C PRO A 377 -1.56 -3.05 6.39
N HIS A 378 -1.99 -2.59 7.58
CA HIS A 378 -2.68 -3.45 8.55
C HIS A 378 -4.05 -3.91 8.05
N GLU A 379 -4.83 -3.05 7.40
CA GLU A 379 -6.12 -3.42 6.83
C GLU A 379 -5.98 -4.41 5.69
N VAL A 380 -5.03 -4.20 4.77
CA VAL A 380 -4.72 -5.16 3.70
C VAL A 380 -4.33 -6.51 4.28
N LYS A 381 -3.43 -6.54 5.27
CA LYS A 381 -3.07 -7.77 5.99
C LYS A 381 -4.30 -8.45 6.60
N THR A 382 -5.14 -7.67 7.30
CA THR A 382 -6.36 -8.17 7.95
C THR A 382 -7.33 -8.80 6.94
N ILE A 383 -7.46 -8.23 5.75
CA ILE A 383 -8.28 -8.78 4.66
C ILE A 383 -7.70 -10.11 4.17
N ILE A 384 -6.40 -10.12 3.83
CA ILE A 384 -5.74 -11.32 3.28
C ILE A 384 -5.78 -12.47 4.28
N THR A 385 -5.57 -12.21 5.58
CA THR A 385 -5.60 -13.26 6.63
C THR A 385 -6.98 -13.88 6.87
N ARG A 386 -8.05 -13.35 6.27
CA ARG A 386 -9.39 -13.97 6.30
C ARG A 386 -9.66 -14.93 5.15
N ALA A 387 -8.74 -15.03 4.19
CA ALA A 387 -8.85 -15.96 3.08
C ALA A 387 -8.78 -17.41 3.62
N GLY A 388 -9.92 -18.10 3.53
CA GLY A 388 -10.02 -19.54 3.72
C GLY A 388 -9.78 -20.32 2.42
N GLU A 389 -10.29 -21.55 2.38
CA GLU A 389 -10.10 -22.44 1.24
C GLU A 389 -10.72 -21.90 -0.05
N ASN A 390 -10.03 -22.11 -1.18
CA ASN A 390 -10.47 -21.71 -2.52
C ASN A 390 -10.89 -20.23 -2.61
N THR A 391 -10.03 -19.35 -2.12
CA THR A 391 -10.23 -17.90 -2.18
C THR A 391 -9.25 -17.25 -3.13
N LYS A 392 -9.75 -16.35 -3.99
CA LYS A 392 -8.96 -15.47 -4.83
C LYS A 392 -9.26 -14.03 -4.44
N ILE A 393 -8.23 -13.22 -4.16
CA ILE A 393 -8.38 -11.80 -3.83
C ILE A 393 -7.75 -10.94 -4.92
N ILE A 394 -8.46 -9.91 -5.36
CA ILE A 394 -8.02 -8.97 -6.38
C ILE A 394 -8.10 -7.56 -5.77
N PHE A 395 -6.96 -6.92 -5.56
CA PHE A 395 -6.90 -5.52 -5.15
C PHE A 395 -6.77 -4.63 -6.38
N THR A 396 -7.61 -3.61 -6.49
CA THR A 396 -7.51 -2.58 -7.55
C THR A 396 -7.32 -1.21 -6.91
N GLY A 397 -6.49 -0.36 -7.52
CA GLY A 397 -6.26 0.98 -6.99
C GLY A 397 -5.28 1.83 -7.80
N ASP A 398 -5.14 3.08 -7.37
CA ASP A 398 -4.20 4.04 -7.94
C ASP A 398 -3.38 4.70 -6.82
N ILE A 399 -2.10 4.33 -6.69
CA ILE A 399 -1.22 4.82 -5.63
C ILE A 399 -0.95 6.33 -5.71
N TYR A 400 -1.29 6.99 -6.81
CA TYR A 400 -1.18 8.43 -6.98
C TYR A 400 -2.49 9.18 -6.66
N GLN A 401 -3.60 8.47 -6.45
CA GLN A 401 -4.92 9.04 -6.11
C GLN A 401 -5.37 8.54 -4.73
N ILE A 402 -4.77 9.09 -3.70
CA ILE A 402 -5.08 8.76 -2.31
C ILE A 402 -6.06 9.80 -1.76
N ASP A 403 -7.24 9.35 -1.34
CA ASP A 403 -8.31 10.21 -0.83
C ASP A 403 -8.20 10.45 0.68
N THR A 404 -7.44 9.61 1.39
CA THR A 404 -7.24 9.74 2.84
C THR A 404 -6.05 10.64 3.18
N PRO A 405 -6.20 11.63 4.08
CA PRO A 405 -5.13 12.55 4.42
C PRO A 405 -4.00 11.91 5.26
N TYR A 406 -4.21 10.67 5.73
CA TYR A 406 -3.29 9.97 6.64
C TYR A 406 -2.38 8.96 5.94
N LEU A 407 -2.57 8.72 4.64
CA LEU A 407 -1.71 7.82 3.86
C LEU A 407 -0.99 8.61 2.77
N ASP A 408 0.22 8.16 2.45
CA ASP A 408 0.95 8.62 1.27
C ASP A 408 1.19 7.45 0.29
N SER A 409 1.62 7.78 -0.92
CA SER A 409 1.95 6.83 -1.98
C SER A 409 3.00 5.80 -1.55
N HIS A 410 3.85 6.16 -0.59
CA HIS A 410 4.93 5.31 -0.09
C HIS A 410 4.51 4.40 1.09
N SER A 411 3.38 4.67 1.74
CA SER A 411 2.96 4.02 3.00
C SER A 411 1.57 3.36 2.94
N ASN A 412 0.83 3.53 1.84
CA ASN A 412 -0.45 2.86 1.69
C ASN A 412 -0.30 1.33 1.57
N GLY A 413 -1.37 0.62 1.92
CA GLY A 413 -1.43 -0.83 1.98
C GLY A 413 -1.24 -1.50 0.63
N LEU A 414 -1.70 -0.89 -0.48
CA LEU A 414 -1.50 -1.43 -1.83
C LEU A 414 -0.02 -1.42 -2.21
N SER A 415 0.68 -0.31 -1.98
CA SER A 415 2.11 -0.17 -2.30
C SER A 415 2.96 -1.11 -1.44
N HIS A 416 2.64 -1.19 -0.14
CA HIS A 416 3.28 -2.13 0.77
C HIS A 416 3.07 -3.59 0.35
N LEU A 417 1.86 -3.95 -0.08
CA LEU A 417 1.53 -5.29 -0.57
C LEU A 417 2.40 -5.69 -1.77
N ILE A 418 2.51 -4.78 -2.74
CA ILE A 418 3.28 -5.00 -3.97
C ILE A 418 4.74 -5.22 -3.63
N ASP A 419 5.34 -4.37 -2.79
CA ASP A 419 6.75 -4.50 -2.45
C ASP A 419 7.08 -5.80 -1.71
N LYS A 420 6.22 -6.21 -0.77
CA LYS A 420 6.48 -7.36 0.10
C LYS A 420 6.21 -8.72 -0.55
N ILE A 421 5.25 -8.82 -1.48
CA ILE A 421 4.78 -10.12 -2.00
C ILE A 421 5.23 -10.41 -3.44
N LYS A 422 5.82 -9.45 -4.17
CA LYS A 422 6.21 -9.57 -5.60
C LYS A 422 6.96 -10.83 -6.05
N HIS A 423 7.61 -11.57 -5.15
CA HIS A 423 8.34 -12.80 -5.50
C HIS A 423 7.57 -14.10 -5.22
N HIS A 424 6.35 -14.02 -4.70
CA HIS A 424 5.59 -15.20 -4.29
C HIS A 424 4.83 -15.86 -5.47
N PRO A 425 4.87 -17.19 -5.64
CA PRO A 425 4.32 -17.87 -6.83
C PRO A 425 2.80 -17.81 -6.98
N ILE A 426 2.04 -17.57 -5.91
CA ILE A 426 0.57 -17.41 -5.97
C ILE A 426 0.15 -15.95 -6.20
N TYR A 427 1.10 -15.04 -6.38
CA TYR A 427 0.85 -13.60 -6.50
C TYR A 427 1.19 -13.09 -7.90
N ALA A 428 0.38 -12.16 -8.40
CA ALA A 428 0.68 -11.40 -9.60
C ALA A 428 0.39 -9.91 -9.39
N HIS A 429 1.28 -9.07 -9.91
CA HIS A 429 1.10 -7.62 -9.97
C HIS A 429 1.05 -7.18 -11.42
N ILE A 430 0.15 -6.26 -11.75
CA ILE A 430 0.06 -5.64 -13.07
C ILE A 430 -0.13 -4.14 -12.87
N ARG A 431 0.83 -3.37 -13.40
CA ARG A 431 0.69 -1.92 -13.57
C ARG A 431 0.06 -1.59 -14.93
N LEU A 432 -1.08 -0.93 -14.89
CA LEU A 432 -1.82 -0.40 -16.03
C LEU A 432 -1.46 1.08 -16.19
N GLU A 433 -0.63 1.39 -17.17
CA GLU A 433 -0.07 2.73 -17.42
C GLU A 433 -0.91 3.49 -18.45
N LYS A 434 -1.43 2.77 -19.45
CA LYS A 434 -2.16 3.39 -20.56
C LYS A 434 -3.67 3.29 -20.38
N GLY A 435 -4.29 4.44 -20.09
CA GLY A 435 -5.74 4.59 -20.16
C GLY A 435 -6.25 4.53 -21.60
N GLU A 436 -7.38 3.88 -21.82
CA GLU A 436 -8.07 3.83 -23.12
C GLU A 436 -9.32 4.71 -23.03
N ARG A 437 -9.14 5.96 -22.57
CA ARG A 437 -10.23 6.93 -22.42
C ARG A 437 -10.58 7.57 -23.76
N SER A 438 -11.74 8.23 -23.78
CA SER A 438 -12.16 9.05 -24.92
C SER A 438 -11.14 10.13 -25.25
N GLU A 439 -11.18 10.59 -26.50
CA GLU A 439 -10.34 11.68 -27.00
C GLU A 439 -10.38 12.92 -26.08
N LEU A 440 -11.57 13.27 -25.57
CA LEU A 440 -11.75 14.38 -24.64
C LEU A 440 -10.95 14.22 -23.34
N ALA A 441 -10.93 13.03 -22.75
CA ALA A 441 -10.23 12.82 -21.50
C ALA A 441 -8.71 12.69 -21.70
N ASN A 442 -8.27 12.21 -22.86
CA ASN A 442 -6.85 12.23 -23.23
C ASN A 442 -6.37 13.67 -23.46
N LEU A 443 -7.18 14.51 -24.10
CA LEU A 443 -6.92 15.94 -24.26
C LEU A 443 -6.80 16.64 -22.91
N ALA A 444 -7.76 16.41 -21.99
CA ALA A 444 -7.74 16.99 -20.65
C ALA A 444 -6.48 16.59 -19.87
N ASN A 445 -6.13 15.29 -19.83
CA ASN A 445 -4.90 14.81 -19.18
C ASN A 445 -3.61 15.39 -19.77
N THR A 446 -3.63 15.88 -21.02
CA THR A 446 -2.45 16.44 -21.68
C THR A 446 -2.36 17.95 -21.48
N LEU A 447 -3.49 18.64 -21.33
CA LEU A 447 -3.57 20.11 -21.33
C LEU A 447 -3.88 20.75 -19.97
N LEU A 448 -4.43 19.99 -19.01
CA LEU A 448 -4.79 20.41 -17.66
C LEU A 448 -3.99 19.61 -16.63
#